data_AF-A0A7X1NXV9-F1
#
_entry.id   AF-A0A7X1NXV9-F1
#
_cell.length_a   1.000
_cell.length_b   1.000
_cell.length_c   1.000
_cell.angle_alpha   90.00
_cell.angle_beta   90.00
_cell.angle_gamma   90.00
#
_symmetry.space_group_name_H-M   'P 1'
#
loop_
_entity.id
_entity.type
_entity.pdbx_description
1 polymer ?
#
loop_
_entity_poly.entity_id
_entity_poly.type
_entity_poly.pdbx_seq_one_letter_code
_entity_poly.pdbx_strand_id
1 'polypeptide(L)'
;MPGRPPSWAYGPWAIVTAWNPAGKRASDLANAQAHAALLTLVQDGGFTPMLVINGKGEWAEAALLIHGARLWQAAEWGSAFGQAAVLWGDGARAALVWLDGRRVTGAERRWLVVGHG
;
A
#
# COMPACT_ATOMS: atom_id res chain seq x y z
N MET A 1 -0.47 24.70 11.43
CA MET A 1 -0.48 24.33 10.00
C MET A 1 -0.07 22.87 9.91
N PRO A 2 -0.81 21.96 9.26
CA PRO A 2 -0.28 20.63 8.99
C PRO A 2 1.02 20.78 8.18
N GLY A 3 2.05 20.00 8.52
CA GLY A 3 3.36 20.08 7.88
C GLY A 3 3.29 19.83 6.36
N ARG A 4 4.34 20.24 5.64
CA ARG A 4 4.41 20.05 4.19
C ARG A 4 4.28 18.56 3.86
N PRO A 5 3.48 18.16 2.86
CA PRO A 5 3.45 16.77 2.43
C PRO A 5 4.78 16.36 1.78
N PRO A 6 5.10 15.06 1.77
CA PRO A 6 6.23 14.54 1.02
C PRO A 6 6.14 14.93 -0.45
N SER A 7 7.27 15.19 -1.11
CA SER A 7 7.30 15.59 -2.53
C SER A 7 6.75 14.52 -3.48
N TRP A 8 6.78 13.25 -3.06
CA TRP A 8 6.20 12.14 -3.82
C TRP A 8 4.68 12.04 -3.67
N ALA A 9 4.07 12.69 -2.67
CA ALA A 9 2.63 12.57 -2.40
C ALA A 9 1.85 13.59 -3.24
N TYR A 10 1.81 13.37 -4.56
CA TYR A 10 1.06 14.18 -5.52
C TYR A 10 0.03 13.33 -6.27
N GLY A 11 -1.16 13.89 -6.49
CA GLY A 11 -2.29 13.18 -7.10
C GLY A 11 -2.64 11.89 -6.34
N PRO A 12 -3.39 10.97 -6.97
CA PRO A 12 -3.73 9.70 -6.36
C PRO A 12 -2.52 8.79 -6.27
N TRP A 13 -2.39 8.06 -5.16
CA TRP A 13 -1.34 7.07 -4.94
C TRP A 13 -1.83 5.97 -4.00
N ALA A 14 -1.16 4.81 -4.03
CA ALA A 14 -1.40 3.71 -3.10
C ALA A 14 -0.09 3.10 -2.59
N ILE A 15 -0.10 2.58 -1.36
CA ILE A 15 0.91 1.63 -0.88
C ILE A 15 0.23 0.29 -0.64
N VAL A 16 0.70 -0.74 -1.34
CA VAL A 16 0.16 -2.11 -1.27
C VAL A 16 1.30 -3.07 -0.95
N THR A 17 1.07 -3.97 0.01
CA THR A 17 1.99 -5.06 0.39
C THR A 17 1.34 -6.40 0.06
N ALA A 18 2.13 -7.44 -0.12
CA ALA A 18 1.66 -8.83 -0.18
C ALA A 18 2.21 -9.66 0.99
N TRP A 19 2.83 -8.99 1.97
CA TRP A 19 3.49 -9.60 3.11
C TRP A 19 2.47 -10.09 4.13
N ASN A 20 2.73 -11.24 4.75
CA ASN A 20 1.92 -11.83 5.84
C ASN A 20 0.39 -11.79 5.58
N PRO A 21 -0.11 -12.48 4.54
CA PRO A 21 -1.53 -12.46 4.18
C PRO A 21 -2.43 -12.83 5.37
N ALA A 22 -3.56 -12.14 5.48
CA ALA A 22 -4.49 -12.21 6.61
C ALA A 22 -3.83 -11.90 7.98
N GLY A 23 -2.72 -11.17 8.00
CA GLY A 23 -1.95 -10.87 9.22
C GLY A 23 -1.23 -12.09 9.81
N LYS A 24 -1.15 -13.19 9.06
CA LYS A 24 -0.50 -14.43 9.52
C LYS A 24 0.93 -14.45 9.04
N ARG A 25 1.87 -14.70 9.96
CA ARG A 25 3.29 -14.80 9.62
C ARG A 25 3.51 -15.89 8.58
N ALA A 26 3.98 -15.49 7.41
CA ALA A 26 4.42 -16.39 6.35
C ALA A 26 5.95 -16.56 6.39
N SER A 27 6.47 -17.52 5.63
CA SER A 27 7.92 -17.64 5.44
C SER A 27 8.44 -16.52 4.55
N ASP A 28 9.72 -16.18 4.70
CA ASP A 28 10.36 -15.13 3.88
C ASP A 28 10.29 -15.45 2.38
N LEU A 29 10.43 -16.72 2.00
CA LEU A 29 10.29 -17.17 0.62
C LEU A 29 8.87 -16.95 0.09
N ALA A 30 7.84 -17.29 0.87
CA ALA A 30 6.45 -17.09 0.47
C ALA A 30 6.13 -15.59 0.32
N ASN A 31 6.63 -14.76 1.25
CA ASN A 31 6.49 -13.32 1.18
C ASN A 31 7.19 -12.73 -0.06
N ALA A 32 8.40 -13.19 -0.37
CA ALA A 32 9.14 -12.76 -1.57
C ALA A 32 8.42 -13.14 -2.87
N GLN A 33 7.87 -14.36 -2.94
CA GLN A 33 7.09 -14.82 -4.09
C GLN A 33 5.80 -14.01 -4.26
N ALA A 34 5.08 -13.74 -3.16
CA ALA A 34 3.87 -12.93 -3.18
C ALA A 34 4.17 -11.48 -3.60
N HIS A 35 5.28 -10.90 -3.11
CA HIS A 35 5.72 -9.56 -3.52
C HIS A 35 6.07 -9.50 -5.01
N ALA A 36 6.78 -10.49 -5.54
CA ALA A 36 7.09 -10.57 -6.97
C ALA A 36 5.81 -10.69 -7.82
N ALA A 37 4.84 -11.51 -7.39
CA ALA A 37 3.56 -11.63 -8.07
C ALA A 37 2.74 -10.32 -8.04
N LEU A 38 2.76 -9.59 -6.92
CA LEU A 38 2.14 -8.27 -6.82
C LEU A 38 2.80 -7.26 -7.77
N LEU A 39 4.13 -7.26 -7.85
CA LEU A 39 4.89 -6.42 -8.78
C LEU A 39 4.47 -6.67 -10.23
N THR A 40 4.46 -7.93 -10.66
CA THR A 40 4.01 -8.32 -12.01
C THR A 40 2.57 -7.87 -12.27
N LEU A 41 1.64 -8.14 -11.34
CA LEU A 41 0.23 -7.76 -11.50
C LEU A 41 0.05 -6.25 -11.70
N VAL A 42 0.79 -5.43 -10.94
CA VAL A 42 0.73 -3.97 -11.04
C VAL A 42 1.34 -3.48 -12.35
N GLN A 43 2.46 -4.07 -12.79
CA GLN A 43 3.12 -3.75 -14.05
C GLN A 43 2.26 -4.12 -15.28
N ASP A 44 1.63 -5.29 -15.26
CA ASP A 44 0.70 -5.73 -16.31
C ASP A 44 -0.54 -4.81 -16.39
N GLY A 45 -0.89 -4.14 -15.29
CA GLY A 45 -1.90 -3.09 -15.25
C GLY A 45 -1.45 -1.74 -15.81
N GLY A 46 -0.22 -1.62 -16.32
CA GLY A 46 0.33 -0.41 -16.93
C GLY A 46 0.96 0.58 -15.95
N PHE A 47 1.24 0.16 -14.71
CA PHE A 47 1.86 1.01 -13.70
C PHE A 47 3.37 0.75 -13.56
N THR A 48 4.12 1.78 -13.17
CA THR A 48 5.54 1.67 -12.81
C THR A 48 5.71 1.87 -11.31
N PRO A 49 5.55 0.83 -10.48
CA PRO A 49 5.60 0.95 -9.03
C PRO A 49 7.03 1.17 -8.52
N MET A 50 7.18 1.90 -7.42
CA MET A 50 8.42 1.98 -6.66
C MET A 50 8.43 0.96 -5.52
N LEU A 51 9.55 0.24 -5.36
CA LEU A 51 9.75 -0.64 -4.21
C LEU A 51 10.00 0.18 -2.96
N VAL A 52 9.21 -0.05 -1.92
CA VAL A 52 9.30 0.66 -0.65
C VAL A 52 9.21 -0.32 0.52
N ILE A 53 9.61 0.15 1.70
CA ILE A 53 9.39 -0.56 2.95
C ILE A 53 8.24 0.11 3.69
N ASN A 54 7.22 -0.66 4.03
CA ASN A 54 6.16 -0.25 4.93
C ASN A 54 6.51 -0.66 6.37
N GLY A 55 6.24 0.19 7.35
CA GLY A 55 6.61 -0.07 8.74
C GLY A 55 8.10 0.16 9.06
N LYS A 56 8.53 -0.30 10.25
CA LYS A 56 9.90 -0.17 10.77
C LYS A 56 10.25 -1.38 11.64
N GLY A 57 11.54 -1.68 11.78
CA GLY A 57 12.03 -2.75 12.65
C GLY A 57 11.53 -4.13 12.22
N GLU A 58 11.10 -4.96 13.16
CA GLU A 58 10.60 -6.32 12.90
C GLU A 58 9.29 -6.36 12.09
N TRP A 59 8.62 -5.20 11.95
CA TRP A 59 7.41 -5.02 11.14
C TRP A 59 7.70 -4.33 9.80
N ALA A 60 8.96 -4.33 9.35
CA ALA A 60 9.34 -3.83 8.04
C ALA A 60 8.88 -4.80 6.94
N GLU A 61 8.00 -4.36 6.07
CA GLU A 61 7.38 -5.16 5.02
C GLU A 61 7.72 -4.62 3.65
N ALA A 62 8.08 -5.51 2.71
CA ALA A 62 8.27 -5.12 1.31
C ALA A 62 6.92 -4.76 0.67
N ALA A 63 6.83 -3.55 0.14
CA ALA A 63 5.60 -2.99 -0.44
C ALA A 63 5.88 -2.23 -1.74
N LEU A 64 4.81 -1.87 -2.45
CA LEU A 64 4.85 -1.06 -3.66
C LEU A 64 4.19 0.29 -3.41
N LEU A 65 4.86 1.38 -3.77
CA LEU A 65 4.26 2.70 -3.91
C LEU A 65 3.86 2.90 -5.38
N ILE A 66 2.58 3.19 -5.61
CA ILE A 66 1.96 3.17 -6.94
C ILE A 66 1.28 4.52 -7.18
N HIS A 67 1.90 5.38 -7.99
CA HIS A 67 1.31 6.66 -8.41
C HIS A 67 0.21 6.45 -9.45
N GLY A 68 -0.81 7.30 -9.42
CA GLY A 68 -1.97 7.22 -10.32
C GLY A 68 -3.02 6.18 -9.89
N ALA A 69 -2.74 5.34 -8.89
CA ALA A 69 -3.61 4.26 -8.48
C ALA A 69 -4.94 4.78 -7.91
N ARG A 70 -6.06 4.33 -8.48
CA ARG A 70 -7.39 4.58 -7.94
C ARG A 70 -7.65 3.68 -6.74
N LEU A 71 -8.52 4.12 -5.84
CA LEU A 71 -8.89 3.37 -4.64
C LEU A 71 -9.33 1.92 -4.94
N TRP A 72 -10.14 1.73 -5.98
CA TRP A 72 -10.63 0.40 -6.35
C TRP A 72 -9.50 -0.52 -6.84
N GLN A 73 -8.47 0.01 -7.52
CA GLN A 73 -7.31 -0.78 -7.95
C GLN A 73 -6.47 -1.20 -6.75
N ALA A 74 -6.23 -0.27 -5.81
CA ALA A 74 -5.54 -0.56 -4.57
C ALA A 74 -6.28 -1.64 -3.76
N ALA A 75 -7.60 -1.55 -3.67
CA ALA A 75 -8.43 -2.56 -3.02
C ALA A 75 -8.31 -3.91 -3.75
N GLU A 76 -8.48 -3.96 -5.07
CA GLU A 76 -8.36 -5.21 -5.84
C GLU A 76 -7.00 -5.90 -5.66
N TRP A 77 -5.91 -5.15 -5.71
CA TRP A 77 -4.57 -5.69 -5.47
C TRP A 77 -4.43 -6.20 -4.03
N GLY A 78 -4.79 -5.40 -3.03
CA GLY A 78 -4.73 -5.83 -1.63
C GLY A 78 -5.54 -7.11 -1.37
N SER A 79 -6.77 -7.16 -1.88
CA SER A 79 -7.66 -8.32 -1.78
C SER A 79 -7.09 -9.55 -2.46
N ALA A 80 -6.47 -9.41 -3.64
CA ALA A 80 -5.86 -10.52 -4.37
C ALA A 80 -4.73 -11.19 -3.59
N PHE A 81 -4.04 -10.43 -2.72
CA PHE A 81 -2.97 -10.91 -1.86
C PHE A 81 -3.39 -11.06 -0.38
N GLY A 82 -4.70 -11.15 -0.12
CA GLY A 82 -5.23 -11.43 1.21
C GLY A 82 -4.91 -10.36 2.27
N GLN A 83 -4.70 -9.12 1.86
CA GLN A 83 -4.44 -8.02 2.79
C GLN A 83 -5.72 -7.55 3.47
N ALA A 84 -5.62 -7.27 4.77
CA ALA A 84 -6.71 -6.70 5.54
C ALA A 84 -6.88 -5.18 5.29
N ALA A 85 -5.82 -4.51 4.81
CA ALA A 85 -5.87 -3.10 4.50
C ALA A 85 -4.84 -2.69 3.44
N VAL A 86 -5.09 -1.54 2.81
CA VAL A 86 -4.13 -0.84 1.95
C VAL A 86 -4.06 0.63 2.34
N LEU A 87 -2.96 1.29 2.05
CA LEU A 87 -2.90 2.75 2.13
C LEU A 87 -3.26 3.34 0.77
N TRP A 88 -4.18 4.29 0.76
CA TRP A 88 -4.52 5.08 -0.42
C TRP A 88 -4.52 6.55 -0.08
N GLY A 89 -4.10 7.39 -1.00
CA GLY A 89 -4.16 8.83 -0.80
C GLY A 89 -4.32 9.63 -2.08
N ASP A 90 -4.63 10.90 -1.88
CA ASP A 90 -4.64 11.93 -2.92
C ASP A 90 -3.95 13.18 -2.39
N GLY A 91 -2.76 13.45 -2.94
CA GLY A 91 -1.85 14.43 -2.40
C GLY A 91 -1.45 14.09 -0.96
N ALA A 92 -1.61 15.07 -0.07
CA ALA A 92 -1.33 14.94 1.36
C ALA A 92 -2.39 14.13 2.14
N ARG A 93 -3.55 13.83 1.55
CA ARG A 93 -4.64 13.14 2.24
C ARG A 93 -4.44 11.65 2.07
N ALA A 94 -4.28 10.92 3.17
CA ALA A 94 -4.12 9.49 3.16
C ALA A 94 -5.26 8.81 3.96
N ALA A 95 -5.54 7.58 3.62
CA ALA A 95 -6.40 6.71 4.40
C ALA A 95 -5.82 5.30 4.48
N LEU A 96 -5.89 4.70 5.67
CA LEU A 96 -5.82 3.25 5.80
C LEU A 96 -7.21 2.71 5.46
N VAL A 97 -7.29 1.92 4.39
CA VAL A 97 -8.55 1.40 3.83
C VAL A 97 -8.68 -0.06 4.18
N TRP A 98 -9.70 -0.40 4.95
CA TRP A 98 -9.96 -1.77 5.42
C TRP A 98 -10.69 -2.59 4.35
N LEU A 99 -10.26 -3.83 4.17
CA LEU A 99 -10.72 -4.75 3.13
C LEU A 99 -11.33 -6.02 3.77
N ASP A 100 -12.41 -6.50 3.16
CA ASP A 100 -12.98 -7.83 3.40
C ASP A 100 -13.28 -8.48 2.04
N GLY A 101 -12.42 -9.42 1.63
CA GLY A 101 -12.35 -9.82 0.23
C GLY A 101 -12.17 -8.59 -0.67
N ARG A 102 -12.95 -8.46 -1.75
CA ARG A 102 -12.93 -7.30 -2.66
C ARG A 102 -13.69 -6.06 -2.15
N ARG A 103 -14.28 -6.12 -0.95
CA ARG A 103 -15.13 -5.04 -0.42
C ARG A 103 -14.31 -4.11 0.47
N VAL A 104 -14.45 -2.81 0.25
CA VAL A 104 -14.01 -1.79 1.23
C VAL A 104 -15.02 -1.72 2.36
N THR A 105 -14.57 -1.93 3.60
CA THR A 105 -15.42 -1.97 4.80
C THR A 105 -15.27 -0.73 5.68
N GLY A 106 -14.17 0.01 5.54
CA GLY A 106 -13.93 1.23 6.30
C GLY A 106 -12.68 1.98 5.86
N ALA A 107 -12.50 3.19 6.38
CA ALA A 107 -11.31 3.99 6.12
C ALA A 107 -10.95 4.91 7.31
N GLU A 108 -9.69 4.85 7.75
CA GLU A 108 -9.13 5.77 8.74
C GLU A 108 -8.29 6.85 8.05
N ARG A 109 -8.76 8.09 8.09
CA ARG A 109 -8.18 9.21 7.32
C ARG A 109 -7.14 9.97 8.14
N ARG A 110 -6.00 10.28 7.53
CA ARG A 110 -4.93 11.11 8.09
C ARG A 110 -4.33 12.04 7.05
N TRP A 111 -3.62 13.07 7.52
CA TRP A 111 -2.79 13.92 6.67
C TRP A 111 -1.34 13.47 6.76
N LEU A 112 -0.67 13.32 5.61
CA LEU A 112 0.77 13.10 5.54
C LEU A 112 1.49 14.41 5.85
N VAL A 113 2.43 14.34 6.78
CA VAL A 113 3.33 15.44 7.12
C VAL A 113 4.77 14.94 7.04
N VAL A 114 5.67 15.75 6.50
CA VAL A 114 7.11 15.51 6.64
C VAL A 114 7.45 15.69 8.12
N GLY A 115 8.00 14.66 8.75
CA GLY A 115 8.57 14.81 10.09
C GLY A 115 9.77 15.74 10.01
N HIS A 116 9.76 16.83 10.79
CA HIS A 116 11.01 17.50 11.11
C HIS A 116 11.82 16.52 11.97
N GLY A 117 12.93 16.04 11.42
CA GLY A 117 13.91 15.25 12.16
C GLY A 117 14.49 16.03 13.33
#